data_AF-A0A453JGI7-F1
#
_entry.id   AF-A0A453JGI7-F1
#
_cell.length_a   1.000
_cell.length_b   1.000
_cell.length_c   1.000
_cell.angle_alpha   90.00
_cell.angle_beta   90.00
_cell.angle_gamma   90.00
#
_symmetry.space_group_name_H-M   'P 1'
#
loop_
_entity.id
_entity.type
_entity.pdbx_description
1 polymer ?
#
loop_
_entity_poly.entity_id
_entity_poly.type
_entity_poly.pdbx_seq_one_letter_code
_entity_poly.pdbx_strand_id
1 'polypeptide(L)'
;FSRCSYLLSLLRPALIRELELERHGLKLLPRSPSSFTPCLDGRYLLLGPEAELNRSEIGKFSKKDAEAYPRYEEQLEKFCKLMDFVIDSPPPELRQLYHASMVDRMKDKVDKSVFWSKLLGIVMQQGQKDMVNFFDLLLSPASKILNNWFE
;
A
#
# COMPACT_ATOMS: atom_id res chain seq x y z
N PHE A 1 18.41 20.82 -2.05
CA PHE A 1 18.24 19.41 -1.62
C PHE A 1 19.57 18.89 -1.14
N SER A 2 19.63 18.31 0.06
CA SER A 2 20.84 17.61 0.52
C SER A 2 20.89 16.23 -0.16
N ARG A 3 22.08 15.77 -0.51
CA ARG A 3 22.31 14.42 -1.07
C ARG A 3 21.92 13.29 -0.11
N CYS A 4 21.64 13.61 1.17
CA CYS A 4 21.22 12.67 2.20
C CYS A 4 19.74 12.83 2.60
N SER A 5 18.92 13.58 1.85
CA SER A 5 17.48 13.69 2.16
C SER A 5 16.77 12.38 1.89
N TYR A 6 16.10 11.82 2.90
CA TYR A 6 15.28 10.62 2.79
C TYR A 6 13.92 10.93 2.17
N LEU A 7 13.33 9.94 1.49
CA LEU A 7 11.99 10.06 0.92
C LEU A 7 10.93 10.04 2.01
N LEU A 8 10.05 11.05 2.00
CA LEU A 8 8.90 11.11 2.91
C LEU A 8 7.76 10.19 2.41
N SER A 9 8.06 8.90 2.19
CA SER A 9 7.09 7.93 1.66
C SER A 9 6.24 7.24 2.73
N LEU A 10 6.74 7.14 3.96
CA LEU A 10 6.06 6.43 5.06
C LEU A 10 5.08 7.30 5.84
N LEU A 11 5.09 8.62 5.62
CA LEU A 11 4.16 9.52 6.29
C LEU A 11 2.77 9.41 5.65
N ARG A 12 1.81 8.88 6.41
CA ARG A 12 0.43 8.66 5.95
C ARG A 12 -0.26 9.99 5.62
N PRO A 13 -1.03 10.07 4.52
CA PRO A 13 -1.83 11.26 4.20
C PRO A 13 -2.84 11.66 5.28
N ALA A 14 -3.37 10.69 6.04
CA ALA A 14 -4.26 10.95 7.17
C ALA A 14 -3.59 11.83 8.24
N LEU A 15 -2.33 11.53 8.59
CA LEU A 15 -1.58 12.29 9.59
C LEU A 15 -1.20 13.69 9.10
N ILE A 16 -0.90 13.85 7.81
CA ILE A 16 -0.63 15.17 7.21
C ILE A 16 -1.84 16.09 7.39
N ARG A 17 -3.04 15.55 7.16
CA ARG A 17 -4.31 16.28 7.34
C ARG A 17 -4.63 16.55 8.81
N GLU A 18 -4.54 15.53 9.66
CA GLU A 18 -4.89 15.62 11.09
C GLU A 18 -4.01 16.64 11.83
N LEU A 19 -2.72 16.69 11.50
CA LEU A 19 -1.76 17.62 12.11
C LEU A 19 -1.66 18.96 11.34
N GLU A 20 -2.46 19.15 10.29
CA GLU A 20 -2.47 20.34 9.44
C GLU A 20 -1.06 20.75 8.97
N LEU A 21 -0.22 19.78 8.61
CA LEU A 21 1.23 20.00 8.41
C LEU A 21 1.52 21.00 7.28
N GLU A 22 0.66 21.08 6.27
CA GLU A 22 0.76 22.07 5.19
C GLU A 22 0.69 23.49 5.73
N ARG A 23 -0.19 23.78 6.69
CA ARG A 23 -0.26 25.08 7.39
C ARG A 23 1.03 25.38 8.15
N HIS A 24 1.70 24.32 8.63
CA HIS A 24 2.95 24.39 9.36
C HIS A 24 4.18 24.42 8.44
N GLY A 25 3.99 24.54 7.12
CA GLY A 25 5.06 24.74 6.15
C GLY A 25 5.60 23.45 5.51
N LEU A 26 4.95 22.30 5.72
CA LEU A 26 5.26 21.09 4.97
C LEU A 26 5.00 21.32 3.47
N LYS A 27 6.02 21.09 2.65
CA LYS A 27 5.93 21.12 1.18
C LYS A 27 6.35 19.77 0.64
N LEU A 28 5.41 19.05 0.03
CA LEU A 28 5.70 17.81 -0.67
C LEU A 28 6.15 18.12 -2.09
N LEU A 29 7.23 17.46 -2.50
CA LEU A 29 7.74 17.59 -3.85
C LEU A 29 7.55 16.26 -4.56
N PRO A 30 6.85 16.25 -5.70
CA PRO A 30 6.59 15.02 -6.41
C PRO A 30 7.92 14.46 -6.92
N ARG A 31 8.07 13.14 -6.77
CA ARG A 31 9.19 12.42 -7.31
C ARG A 31 8.76 11.74 -8.60
N SER A 32 9.12 12.35 -9.72
CA SER A 32 8.94 11.77 -11.04
C SER A 32 10.25 11.91 -11.82
N PRO A 33 10.88 10.80 -12.26
CA PRO A 33 10.43 9.41 -12.12
C PRO A 33 10.61 8.80 -10.70
N SER A 34 9.87 7.73 -10.44
CA SER A 34 9.82 6.97 -9.18
C SER A 34 10.96 5.96 -9.00
N SER A 35 11.77 5.65 -10.00
CA SER A 35 13.04 4.94 -9.79
C SER A 35 13.85 4.97 -11.07
N PHE A 36 15.15 4.86 -10.90
CA PHE A 36 16.10 4.64 -11.97
C PHE A 36 17.04 3.52 -11.53
N THR A 37 17.01 2.41 -12.24
CA THR A 37 17.82 1.22 -11.95
C THR A 37 18.76 0.97 -13.13
N PRO A 38 20.03 1.37 -13.05
CA PRO A 38 21.00 1.12 -14.10
C PRO A 38 21.40 -0.37 -14.13
N CYS A 39 21.59 -0.91 -15.33
CA CYS A 39 22.03 -2.27 -15.56
C CYS A 39 23.50 -2.30 -15.99
N LEU A 40 24.19 -3.42 -15.74
CA LEU A 40 25.62 -3.58 -16.07
C LEU A 40 25.90 -3.54 -17.58
N ASP A 41 24.89 -3.86 -18.40
CA ASP A 41 24.95 -3.86 -19.86
C ASP A 41 24.68 -2.48 -20.49
N GLY A 42 24.54 -1.44 -19.68
CA GLY A 42 24.28 -0.07 -20.13
C GLY A 42 22.80 0.25 -20.39
N ARG A 43 21.90 -0.74 -20.28
CA ARG A 43 20.46 -0.47 -20.21
C ARG A 43 20.08 0.11 -18.84
N TYR A 44 18.85 0.57 -18.72
CA TYR A 44 18.29 1.02 -17.45
C TYR A 44 16.79 0.74 -17.41
N LEU A 45 16.26 0.57 -16.21
CA LEU A 45 14.82 0.54 -15.95
C LEU A 45 14.42 1.84 -15.29
N LEU A 46 13.54 2.60 -15.95
CA LEU A 46 12.94 3.80 -15.40
C LEU A 46 11.47 3.53 -15.07
N LEU A 47 11.06 3.75 -13.82
CA LEU A 47 9.65 3.63 -13.43
C LEU A 47 9.16 4.96 -12.86
N GLY A 48 7.92 5.31 -13.13
CA GLY A 48 7.26 6.53 -12.71
C GLY A 48 5.79 6.32 -12.37
N PRO A 49 5.01 7.41 -12.23
CA PRO A 49 3.57 7.30 -12.04
C PRO A 49 2.83 6.87 -13.33
N GLU A 50 3.51 6.93 -14.48
CA GLU A 50 2.88 6.78 -15.79
C GLU A 50 2.91 5.30 -16.22
N ALA A 51 1.74 4.64 -16.17
CA ALA A 51 1.62 3.21 -16.44
C ALA A 51 2.15 2.79 -17.83
N GLU A 52 1.86 3.57 -18.88
CA GLU A 52 2.34 3.26 -20.24
C GLU A 52 3.85 3.44 -20.38
N LEU A 53 4.43 4.43 -19.69
CA LEU A 53 5.88 4.58 -19.64
C LEU A 53 6.50 3.35 -18.96
N ASN A 54 5.96 2.94 -17.81
CA ASN A 54 6.45 1.77 -17.08
C ASN A 54 6.38 0.50 -17.94
N ARG A 55 5.25 0.28 -18.62
CA ARG A 55 5.08 -0.84 -19.56
C ARG A 55 6.10 -0.79 -20.70
N SER A 56 6.35 0.39 -21.28
CA SER A 56 7.36 0.56 -22.33
C SER A 56 8.78 0.30 -21.83
N GLU A 57 9.13 0.79 -20.65
CA GLU A 57 10.45 0.63 -20.03
C GLU A 57 10.73 -0.83 -19.66
N ILE A 58 9.76 -1.54 -19.07
CA ILE A 58 9.85 -2.98 -18.82
C ILE A 58 9.97 -3.76 -20.14
N GLY A 59 9.26 -3.33 -21.18
CA GLY A 59 9.30 -3.93 -22.52
C GLY A 59 10.68 -3.94 -23.18
N LYS A 60 11.62 -3.09 -22.74
CA LYS A 60 13.03 -3.11 -23.16
C LYS A 60 13.79 -4.34 -22.63
N PHE A 61 13.26 -5.00 -21.61
CA PHE A 61 13.81 -6.19 -20.98
C PHE A 61 13.00 -7.44 -21.32
N SER A 62 11.67 -7.36 -21.15
CA SER A 62 10.75 -8.43 -21.51
C SER A 62 9.40 -7.86 -21.95
N LYS A 63 8.96 -8.27 -23.14
CA LYS A 63 7.60 -7.97 -23.61
C LYS A 63 6.54 -8.70 -22.78
N LYS A 64 6.84 -9.91 -22.32
CA LYS A 64 5.90 -10.72 -21.55
C LYS A 64 5.64 -10.09 -20.18
N ASP A 65 6.70 -9.65 -19.51
CA ASP A 65 6.59 -8.96 -18.21
C ASP A 65 5.88 -7.63 -18.35
N ALA A 66 6.14 -6.89 -19.43
CA ALA A 66 5.44 -5.65 -19.73
C ALA A 66 3.93 -5.84 -19.85
N GLU A 67 3.47 -6.95 -20.43
CA GLU A 67 2.03 -7.26 -20.49
C GLU A 67 1.46 -7.78 -19.16
N ALA A 68 2.29 -8.35 -18.28
CA ALA A 68 1.88 -8.82 -16.96
C ALA A 68 1.79 -7.69 -15.93
N TYR A 69 2.67 -6.70 -16.04
CA TYR A 69 2.88 -5.65 -15.05
C TYR A 69 1.60 -4.85 -14.69
N PRO A 70 0.74 -4.41 -15.63
CA PRO A 70 -0.49 -3.70 -15.27
C PRO A 70 -1.45 -4.53 -14.41
N ARG A 71 -1.56 -5.84 -14.68
CA ARG A 71 -2.42 -6.74 -13.89
C ARG A 71 -1.85 -6.98 -12.50
N TYR A 72 -0.52 -7.04 -12.39
CA TYR A 72 0.19 -7.14 -11.13
C TYR A 72 -0.05 -5.89 -10.25
N GLU A 73 0.12 -4.69 -10.81
CA GLU A 73 -0.14 -3.42 -10.11
C GLU A 73 -1.61 -3.29 -9.68
N GLU A 74 -2.57 -3.66 -10.53
CA GLU A 74 -3.99 -3.64 -10.17
C GLU A 74 -4.29 -4.56 -8.97
N GLN A 75 -3.66 -5.74 -8.92
CA GLN A 75 -3.80 -6.65 -7.79
C GLN A 75 -3.18 -6.06 -6.51
N LEU A 76 -2.00 -5.46 -6.60
CA LEU A 76 -1.38 -4.78 -5.45
C LEU A 76 -2.24 -3.61 -4.96
N GLU A 77 -2.84 -2.81 -5.85
CA GLU A 77 -3.68 -1.68 -5.46
C GLU A 77 -4.93 -2.13 -4.68
N LYS A 78 -5.52 -3.26 -5.07
CA LYS A 78 -6.62 -3.91 -4.33
C LYS A 78 -6.19 -4.26 -2.90
N PHE A 79 -5.01 -4.83 -2.74
CA PHE A 79 -4.46 -5.18 -1.43
C PHE A 79 -4.13 -3.95 -0.58
N CYS A 80 -3.62 -2.89 -1.20
CA CYS A 80 -3.36 -1.61 -0.53
C CYS A 80 -4.65 -1.02 0.06
N LYS A 81 -5.79 -1.07 -0.64
CA LYS A 81 -7.08 -0.57 -0.12
C LYS A 81 -7.51 -1.26 1.17
N LEU A 82 -7.28 -2.56 1.29
CA LEU A 82 -7.52 -3.30 2.54
C LEU A 82 -6.58 -2.84 3.65
N MET A 83 -5.28 -2.77 3.35
CA MET A 83 -4.27 -2.36 4.33
C MET A 83 -4.43 -0.91 4.79
N ASP A 84 -4.86 -0.01 3.91
CA ASP A 84 -5.11 1.38 4.25
C ASP A 84 -6.19 1.51 5.32
N PHE A 85 -7.28 0.74 5.20
CA PHE A 85 -8.30 0.70 6.23
C PHE A 85 -7.77 0.17 7.57
N VAL A 86 -6.99 -0.93 7.53
CA VAL A 86 -6.45 -1.54 8.76
C VAL A 86 -5.46 -0.60 9.46
N ILE A 87 -4.58 0.06 8.71
CA ILE A 87 -3.53 0.93 9.25
C ILE A 87 -4.10 2.24 9.79
N ASP A 88 -5.07 2.85 9.09
CA ASP A 88 -5.66 4.13 9.51
C ASP A 88 -6.75 3.97 10.57
N SER A 89 -7.16 2.74 10.90
CA SER A 89 -8.15 2.48 11.95
C SER A 89 -7.50 2.27 13.32
N PRO A 90 -8.14 2.72 14.41
CA PRO A 90 -7.72 2.37 15.76
C PRO A 90 -7.69 0.84 15.93
N PRO A 91 -6.67 0.25 16.57
CA PRO A 91 -6.61 -1.19 16.78
C PRO A 91 -7.78 -1.65 17.67
N PRO A 92 -8.59 -2.63 17.23
CA PRO A 92 -9.83 -2.98 17.92
C PRO A 92 -9.57 -3.56 19.32
N GLU A 93 -8.47 -4.28 19.52
CA GLU A 93 -8.24 -5.04 20.77
C GLU A 93 -7.38 -4.31 21.82
N LEU A 94 -6.79 -3.15 21.50
CA LEU A 94 -5.84 -2.48 22.39
C LEU A 94 -6.50 -1.63 23.51
N ARG A 95 -7.82 -1.47 23.52
CA ARG A 95 -8.53 -0.81 24.64
C ARG A 95 -8.64 -1.76 25.84
N GLN A 96 -7.57 -1.86 26.61
CA GLN A 96 -7.62 -2.49 27.93
C GLN A 96 -8.33 -1.57 28.94
N LEU A 97 -9.64 -1.75 29.06
CA LEU A 97 -10.55 -0.96 29.88
C LEU A 97 -10.51 -1.36 31.37
N TYR A 98 -9.32 -1.44 31.98
CA TYR A 98 -9.17 -1.88 33.38
C TYR A 98 -9.93 -0.99 34.39
N HIS A 99 -10.21 0.28 34.05
CA HIS A 99 -10.97 1.22 34.87
C HIS A 99 -12.13 1.93 34.16
N ALA A 100 -12.64 1.39 33.05
CA ALA A 100 -13.59 2.14 32.23
C ALA A 100 -15.05 2.02 32.71
N SER A 101 -15.78 3.13 32.56
CA SER A 101 -17.21 3.22 32.90
C SER A 101 -18.07 2.31 31.99
N MET A 102 -19.33 2.08 32.37
CA MET A 102 -20.26 1.31 31.52
C MET A 102 -20.44 1.95 30.13
N VAL A 103 -20.39 3.28 30.05
CA VAL A 103 -20.50 4.03 28.78
C VAL A 103 -19.30 3.76 27.90
N ASP A 104 -18.08 3.78 28.45
CA ASP A 104 -16.85 3.49 27.70
C ASP A 104 -16.86 2.07 27.14
N ARG A 105 -17.36 1.11 27.93
CA ARG A 105 -17.52 -0.30 27.51
C ARG A 105 -18.54 -0.45 26.38
N MET A 106 -19.64 0.29 26.43
CA MET A 106 -20.63 0.30 25.35
C MET A 106 -20.06 0.91 24.08
N LYS A 107 -19.37 2.05 24.20
CA LYS A 107 -18.71 2.72 23.07
C LYS A 107 -17.66 1.82 22.42
N ASP A 108 -16.84 1.15 23.22
CA ASP A 108 -15.85 0.18 22.74
C ASP A 108 -16.48 -0.97 21.93
N LYS A 109 -17.60 -1.55 22.40
CA LYS A 109 -18.32 -2.59 21.66
C LYS A 109 -18.86 -2.09 20.32
N VAL A 110 -19.37 -0.86 20.28
CA VAL A 110 -19.85 -0.23 19.05
C VAL A 110 -18.68 0.03 18.09
N ASP A 111 -17.60 0.65 18.56
CA ASP A 111 -16.40 0.94 17.77
C ASP A 111 -15.83 -0.35 17.15
N LYS A 112 -15.72 -1.44 17.94
CA LYS A 112 -15.29 -2.77 17.47
C LYS A 112 -16.22 -3.33 16.39
N SER A 113 -17.53 -3.21 16.60
CA SER A 113 -18.53 -3.71 15.65
C SER A 113 -18.49 -2.93 14.32
N VAL A 114 -18.28 -1.62 14.38
CA VAL A 114 -18.07 -0.77 13.19
C VAL A 114 -16.78 -1.18 12.46
N PHE A 115 -15.68 -1.39 13.19
CA PHE A 115 -14.43 -1.87 12.60
C PHE A 115 -14.60 -3.20 11.87
N TRP A 116 -15.12 -4.22 12.56
CA TRP A 116 -15.26 -5.57 12.01
C TRP A 116 -16.28 -5.64 10.87
N SER A 117 -17.39 -4.89 10.96
CA SER A 117 -18.38 -4.83 9.86
C SER A 117 -17.79 -4.19 8.60
N LYS A 118 -17.01 -3.12 8.74
CA LYS A 118 -16.33 -2.48 7.60
C LYS A 118 -15.22 -3.37 7.04
N LEU A 119 -14.43 -4.03 7.90
CA LEU A 119 -13.42 -4.99 7.45
C LEU A 119 -14.05 -6.14 6.66
N LEU A 120 -15.11 -6.74 7.19
CA LEU A 120 -15.86 -7.78 6.50
C LEU A 120 -16.44 -7.27 5.17
N GLY A 121 -16.95 -6.04 5.13
CA GLY A 121 -17.42 -5.41 3.89
C GLY A 121 -16.34 -5.33 2.81
N ILE A 122 -15.13 -4.89 3.17
CA ILE A 122 -13.98 -4.81 2.24
C ILE A 122 -13.57 -6.22 1.78
N VAL A 123 -13.46 -7.17 2.70
CA VAL A 123 -13.12 -8.57 2.40
C VAL A 123 -14.15 -9.22 1.45
N MET A 124 -15.44 -8.96 1.67
CA MET A 124 -16.51 -9.49 0.83
C MET A 124 -16.51 -8.87 -0.58
N GLN A 125 -16.20 -7.58 -0.71
CA GLN A 125 -16.07 -6.91 -2.01
C GLN A 125 -14.88 -7.44 -2.83
N GLN A 126 -13.80 -7.81 -2.15
CA GLN A 126 -12.57 -8.31 -2.79
C GLN A 126 -12.72 -9.77 -3.28
N GLY A 127 -13.57 -10.56 -2.62
CA GLY A 127 -13.85 -11.94 -2.99
C GLY A 127 -12.79 -12.94 -2.48
N GLN A 128 -13.20 -14.21 -2.36
CA GLN A 128 -12.39 -15.24 -1.70
C GLN A 128 -11.04 -15.48 -2.36
N LYS A 129 -10.97 -15.45 -3.70
CA LYS A 129 -9.72 -15.71 -4.45
C LYS A 129 -8.67 -14.65 -4.19
N ASP A 130 -9.06 -13.38 -4.21
CA ASP A 130 -8.13 -12.27 -3.97
C ASP A 130 -7.64 -12.26 -2.52
N MET A 131 -8.47 -12.66 -1.56
CA MET A 131 -8.03 -12.82 -0.18
C MET A 131 -6.98 -13.91 0.00
N VAL A 132 -7.12 -15.03 -0.70
CA VAL A 132 -6.08 -16.08 -0.70
C VAL A 132 -4.79 -15.54 -1.31
N ASN A 133 -4.87 -14.83 -2.43
CA ASN A 133 -3.70 -14.21 -3.06
C ASN A 133 -3.06 -13.13 -2.16
N PHE A 134 -3.87 -12.38 -1.41
CA PHE A 134 -3.39 -11.40 -0.44
C PHE A 134 -2.57 -12.04 0.67
N PHE A 135 -3.10 -13.11 1.30
CA PHE A 135 -2.34 -13.83 2.33
C PHE A 135 -1.13 -14.54 1.74
N ASP A 136 -1.22 -15.05 0.52
CA ASP A 136 -0.06 -15.62 -0.17
C ASP A 136 1.03 -14.55 -0.37
N LEU A 137 0.67 -13.33 -0.80
CA LEU A 137 1.60 -12.20 -0.92
C LEU A 137 2.26 -11.84 0.41
N LEU A 138 1.48 -11.78 1.50
CA LEU A 138 1.99 -11.38 2.82
C LEU A 138 2.92 -12.42 3.45
N LEU A 139 2.66 -13.71 3.21
CA LEU A 139 3.29 -14.80 3.94
C LEU A 139 4.33 -15.56 3.11
N SER A 140 4.29 -15.43 1.79
CA SER A 140 5.26 -16.09 0.91
C SER A 140 6.54 -15.27 0.70
N PRO A 141 7.66 -15.94 0.36
CA PRO A 141 8.84 -15.25 -0.13
C PRO A 141 8.54 -14.45 -1.39
N ALA A 142 9.15 -13.26 -1.50
CA ALA A 142 8.98 -12.39 -2.67
C ALA A 142 9.31 -13.11 -3.99
N SER A 143 10.33 -13.99 -3.99
CA SER A 143 10.70 -14.77 -5.18
C SER A 143 9.56 -15.68 -5.66
N LYS A 144 8.83 -16.34 -4.76
CA LYS A 144 7.69 -17.20 -5.13
C LYS A 144 6.60 -16.37 -5.83
N ILE A 145 6.30 -15.19 -5.30
CA ILE A 145 5.26 -14.33 -5.85
C ILE A 145 5.71 -13.75 -7.19
N LEU A 146 6.92 -13.20 -7.27
CA LEU A 146 7.42 -12.55 -8.49
C LEU A 146 7.60 -13.55 -9.63
N ASN A 147 8.09 -14.77 -9.37
CA ASN A 147 8.24 -15.81 -10.40
C ASN A 147 6.90 -16.31 -10.98
N ASN A 148 5.78 -16.07 -10.29
CA ASN A 148 4.45 -16.38 -10.84
C ASN A 148 3.98 -15.30 -11.84
N TRP A 149 4.53 -14.09 -11.74
CA TRP A 149 4.13 -12.93 -12.53
C TRP A 149 5.09 -12.62 -13.68
N PHE A 150 6.38 -12.75 -13.42
CA PHE A 150 7.47 -12.30 -14.29
C PHE A 150 8.44 -13.46 -14.58
N GLU A 151 9.10 -13.41 -15.73
CA GLU A 151 10.03 -14.44 -16.20
C GLU A 151 11.46 -14.34 -15.64
#